data_AF-A0A2A3XQH8-F1
#
_entry.id   AF-A0A2A3XQH8-F1
#
_cell.length_a   1.000
_cell.length_b   1.000
_cell.length_c   1.000
_cell.angle_alpha   90.00
_cell.angle_beta   90.00
_cell.angle_gamma   90.00
#
_symmetry.space_group_name_H-M   'P 1'
#
loop_
_entity.id
_entity.type
_entity.pdbx_description
1 polymer ?
#
loop_
_entity_poly.entity_id
_entity_poly.type
_entity_poly.pdbx_seq_one_letter_code
_entity_poly.pdbx_strand_id
1 'polypeptide(L)'
;MATEFDNQLIESVAVRRNRVTDALLYGENPTERRWKATTKQFLFSLVAAALITAICIGVSFVSNMLATRAAEKKQRQDQMQSSAILFLAPNQSAWPSPSPSPGRMGN
;
A
#
# COMPACT_ATOMS: atom_id res chain seq x y z
N MET A 1 24.80 -54.82 14.47
CA MET A 1 23.44 -55.42 14.54
C MET A 1 22.44 -54.46 15.19
N ALA A 2 22.75 -53.81 16.32
CA ALA A 2 21.85 -52.83 16.96
C ALA A 2 21.57 -51.57 16.13
N THR A 3 22.56 -51.08 15.37
CA THR A 3 22.43 -49.89 14.51
C THR A 3 21.37 -50.02 13.41
N GLU A 4 21.12 -51.24 12.92
CA GLU A 4 20.13 -51.48 11.87
C GLU A 4 18.70 -51.44 12.41
N PHE A 5 18.51 -51.82 13.68
CA PHE A 5 17.23 -51.70 14.38
C PHE A 5 16.86 -50.25 14.65
N ASP A 6 17.83 -49.44 15.11
CA ASP A 6 17.62 -48.00 15.30
C ASP A 6 17.28 -47.32 13.98
N ASN A 7 17.98 -47.68 12.90
CA ASN A 7 17.71 -47.13 11.57
C ASN A 7 16.30 -47.47 11.06
N GLN A 8 15.82 -48.71 11.27
CA GLN A 8 14.44 -49.10 10.96
C GLN A 8 13.39 -48.37 11.82
N LEU A 9 13.73 -48.08 13.09
CA LEU A 9 12.86 -47.30 13.96
C LEU A 9 12.75 -45.84 13.49
N ILE A 10 13.87 -45.24 13.07
CA ILE A 10 13.89 -43.87 12.55
C ILE A 10 13.15 -43.78 11.22
N GLU A 11 13.37 -44.72 10.29
CA GLU A 11 12.64 -44.80 9.02
C GLU A 11 11.12 -44.90 9.23
N SER A 12 10.68 -45.80 10.12
CA SER A 12 9.24 -46.01 10.37
C SER A 12 8.57 -44.82 11.06
N VAL A 13 9.23 -44.17 12.02
CA VAL A 13 8.71 -42.97 12.70
C VAL A 13 8.71 -41.77 11.75
N ALA A 14 9.75 -41.61 10.93
CA ALA A 14 9.83 -40.55 9.92
C ALA A 14 8.68 -40.67 8.91
N VAL A 15 8.38 -41.88 8.41
CA VAL A 15 7.26 -42.13 7.50
C VAL A 15 5.92 -41.82 8.18
N ARG A 16 5.72 -42.25 9.44
CA ARG A 16 4.48 -41.96 10.16
C ARG A 16 4.29 -40.47 10.40
N ARG A 17 5.35 -39.78 10.81
CA ARG A 17 5.30 -38.33 11.04
C ARG A 17 5.03 -37.58 9.75
N ASN A 18 5.71 -37.96 8.66
CA ASN A 18 5.47 -37.40 7.33
C ASN A 18 4.03 -37.63 6.88
N ARG A 19 3.47 -38.83 7.03
CA ARG A 19 2.07 -39.11 6.65
C ARG A 19 1.07 -38.28 7.46
N VAL A 20 1.32 -38.06 8.76
CA VAL A 20 0.47 -37.21 9.60
C VAL A 20 0.60 -35.73 9.23
N THR A 21 1.82 -35.24 9.00
CA THR A 21 2.02 -33.85 8.56
C THR A 21 1.48 -33.61 7.17
N ASP A 22 1.58 -34.59 6.28
CA ASP A 22 1.05 -34.52 4.91
C ASP A 22 -0.48 -34.59 4.92
N ALA A 23 -1.07 -35.44 5.76
CA ALA A 23 -2.52 -35.46 5.98
C ALA A 23 -3.05 -34.17 6.66
N LEU A 24 -2.27 -33.53 7.54
CA LEU A 24 -2.64 -32.26 8.16
C LEU A 24 -2.45 -31.05 7.22
N LEU A 25 -1.38 -31.03 6.42
CA LEU A 25 -1.12 -29.95 5.46
C LEU A 25 -1.98 -30.08 4.19
N TYR A 26 -2.29 -31.30 3.76
CA TYR A 26 -2.89 -31.56 2.45
C TYR A 26 -4.21 -32.35 2.47
N GLY A 27 -4.58 -33.00 3.59
CA GLY A 27 -5.82 -33.77 3.72
C GLY A 27 -5.82 -35.07 2.90
N GLU A 28 -6.62 -36.06 3.32
CA GLU A 28 -6.70 -37.36 2.65
C GLU A 28 -7.39 -37.24 1.26
N ASN A 29 -6.65 -37.58 0.20
CA ASN A 29 -7.15 -37.86 -1.16
C ASN A 29 -7.52 -36.60 -2.01
N PRO A 30 -7.98 -36.71 -3.29
CA PRO A 30 -7.56 -36.08 -4.59
C PRO A 30 -7.28 -34.55 -4.70
N THR A 31 -7.38 -33.83 -3.62
CA THR A 31 -7.12 -32.39 -3.48
C THR A 31 -5.64 -32.00 -3.66
N GLU A 32 -4.69 -32.94 -3.58
CA GLU A 32 -3.25 -32.68 -3.72
C GLU A 32 -2.86 -31.90 -4.98
N ARG A 33 -3.50 -32.16 -6.13
CA ARG A 33 -3.23 -31.39 -7.37
C ARG A 33 -3.76 -29.97 -7.29
N ARG A 34 -4.91 -29.76 -6.64
CA ARG A 34 -5.52 -28.43 -6.47
C ARG A 34 -4.72 -27.61 -5.46
N TRP A 35 -4.25 -28.23 -4.35
CA TRP A 35 -3.43 -27.54 -3.36
C TRP A 35 -2.05 -27.19 -3.90
N LYS A 36 -1.33 -28.08 -4.59
CA LYS A 36 -0.03 -27.73 -5.19
C LYS A 36 -0.16 -26.54 -6.17
N ALA A 37 -1.27 -26.44 -6.92
CA ALA A 37 -1.55 -25.28 -7.78
C ALA A 37 -1.88 -24.01 -6.97
N THR A 38 -2.77 -24.10 -5.96
CA THR A 38 -3.17 -22.95 -5.14
C THR A 38 -2.04 -22.46 -4.23
N THR A 39 -1.25 -23.34 -3.63
CA THR A 39 -0.07 -22.98 -2.81
C THR A 39 0.98 -22.30 -3.67
N LYS A 40 1.23 -22.79 -4.89
CA LYS A 40 2.10 -22.11 -5.85
C LYS A 40 1.56 -20.72 -6.18
N GLN A 41 0.27 -20.59 -6.49
CA GLN A 41 -0.37 -19.29 -6.75
C GLN A 41 -0.26 -18.33 -5.55
N PHE A 42 -0.43 -18.84 -4.33
CA PHE A 42 -0.31 -18.06 -3.10
C PHE A 42 1.13 -17.57 -2.87
N LEU A 43 2.13 -18.45 -3.05
CA LEU A 43 3.54 -18.06 -2.96
C LEU A 43 3.92 -17.03 -4.02
N PHE A 44 3.44 -17.18 -5.25
CA PHE A 44 3.61 -16.18 -6.31
C PHE A 44 3.00 -14.83 -5.93
N SER A 45 1.78 -14.83 -5.38
CA SER A 45 1.11 -13.62 -4.90
C SER A 45 1.89 -12.94 -3.77
N LEU A 46 2.39 -13.72 -2.81
CA LEU A 46 3.17 -13.23 -1.69
C LEU A 46 4.48 -12.58 -2.15
N VAL A 47 5.20 -13.23 -3.08
CA VAL A 47 6.42 -12.67 -3.69
C VAL A 47 6.09 -11.41 -4.48
N ALA A 48 5.02 -11.42 -5.28
CA ALA A 48 4.60 -10.25 -6.04
C ALA A 48 4.27 -9.06 -5.13
N ALA A 49 3.52 -9.27 -4.04
CA ALA A 49 3.20 -8.23 -3.06
C ALA A 49 4.45 -7.68 -2.36
N ALA A 50 5.41 -8.54 -2.02
CA ALA A 50 6.69 -8.13 -1.46
C ALA A 50 7.52 -7.31 -2.45
N LEU A 51 7.54 -7.69 -3.73
CA LEU A 51 8.22 -6.92 -4.78
C LEU A 51 7.57 -5.55 -4.98
N ILE A 52 6.23 -5.48 -5.04
CA ILE A 52 5.50 -4.21 -5.20
C ILE A 52 5.81 -3.27 -4.03
N THR A 53 5.78 -3.77 -2.80
CA THR A 53 6.09 -2.96 -1.62
C THR A 53 7.55 -2.51 -1.62
N ALA A 54 8.50 -3.39 -1.95
CA ALA A 54 9.92 -3.02 -2.07
C ALA A 54 10.17 -1.95 -3.15
N ILE A 55 9.54 -2.08 -4.32
CA ILE A 55 9.63 -1.09 -5.40
C ILE A 55 9.04 0.26 -4.95
N CYS A 56 7.87 0.25 -4.33
CA CYS A 56 7.20 1.45 -3.86
C CYS A 56 8.03 2.22 -2.81
N ILE A 57 8.61 1.49 -1.85
CA ILE A 57 9.48 2.04 -0.82
C ILE A 57 10.75 2.62 -1.45
N GLY A 58 11.37 1.89 -2.39
CA GLY A 58 12.57 2.35 -3.09
C GLY A 58 12.36 3.64 -3.88
N VAL A 59 11.28 3.73 -4.65
CA VAL A 59 10.94 4.95 -5.41
C VAL A 59 10.67 6.11 -4.47
N SER A 60 9.97 5.88 -3.36
CA SER A 60 9.69 6.92 -2.36
C SER A 60 10.97 7.42 -1.70
N PHE A 61 11.92 6.54 -1.39
CA PHE A 61 13.20 6.90 -0.81
C PHE A 61 14.07 7.73 -1.76
N VAL A 62 14.19 7.31 -3.03
CA VAL A 62 14.93 8.04 -4.06
C VAL A 62 14.27 9.39 -4.35
N SER A 63 12.94 9.40 -4.49
CA SER A 63 12.18 10.63 -4.75
C SER A 63 12.29 11.59 -3.58
N ASN A 64 12.27 11.13 -2.33
CA ASN A 64 12.45 12.00 -1.16
C ASN A 64 13.87 12.60 -1.08
N MET A 65 14.89 11.81 -1.40
CA MET A 65 16.28 12.30 -1.52
C MET A 65 16.41 13.38 -2.61
N LEU A 66 15.78 13.20 -3.78
CA LEU A 66 15.81 14.20 -4.85
C LEU A 66 14.89 15.40 -4.57
N ALA A 67 13.72 15.17 -3.97
CA ALA A 67 12.75 16.19 -3.60
C ALA A 67 13.30 17.15 -2.56
N THR A 68 14.19 16.70 -1.67
CA THR A 68 14.89 17.56 -0.71
C THR A 68 15.66 18.69 -1.42
N ARG A 69 16.21 18.43 -2.62
CA ARG A 69 16.90 19.44 -3.45
C ARG A 69 15.95 20.22 -4.37
N ALA A 70 14.86 19.59 -4.79
CA ALA A 70 13.87 20.22 -5.65
C ALA A 70 12.90 21.13 -4.88
N ALA A 71 12.67 20.89 -3.59
CA ALA A 71 11.77 21.66 -2.74
C ALA A 71 12.21 23.12 -2.58
N GLU A 72 13.51 23.40 -2.50
CA GLU A 72 14.04 24.77 -2.46
C GLU A 72 13.76 25.54 -3.76
N LYS A 73 13.77 24.85 -4.90
CA LYS A 73 13.41 25.45 -6.20
C LYS A 73 11.90 25.58 -6.36
N LYS A 74 11.15 24.58 -5.89
CA LYS A 74 9.69 24.54 -5.98
C LYS A 74 9.02 25.57 -5.08
N GLN A 75 9.56 25.85 -3.89
CA GLN A 75 9.07 26.95 -3.05
C GLN A 75 9.19 28.31 -3.73
N ARG A 76 10.28 28.59 -4.47
CA ARG A 76 10.39 29.83 -5.26
C ARG A 76 9.39 29.88 -6.41
N GLN A 77 9.13 28.73 -7.05
CA GLN A 77 8.25 28.63 -8.21
C GLN A 77 6.77 28.70 -7.80
N ASP A 78 6.39 28.04 -6.71
CA ASP A 78 5.04 28.10 -6.12
C ASP A 78 4.79 29.50 -5.53
N GLN A 79 5.79 30.18 -4.96
CA GLN A 79 5.63 31.58 -4.53
C GLN A 79 5.38 32.53 -5.72
N MET A 80 6.04 32.31 -6.86
CA MET A 80 5.77 33.05 -8.10
C MET A 80 4.37 32.71 -8.66
N GLN A 81 3.94 31.44 -8.60
CA GLN A 81 2.66 31.00 -9.16
C GLN A 81 1.45 31.39 -8.27
N SER A 82 1.60 31.36 -6.94
CA SER A 82 0.62 31.88 -5.99
C SER A 82 0.44 33.40 -6.12
N SER A 83 1.50 34.13 -6.48
CA SER A 83 1.39 35.58 -6.73
C SER A 83 0.63 35.91 -8.02
N ALA A 84 0.65 35.01 -9.02
CA ALA A 84 -0.11 35.18 -10.27
C ALA A 84 -1.61 34.90 -10.09
N ILE A 85 -1.99 33.97 -9.20
CA ILE A 85 -3.39 33.66 -8.89
C ILE A 85 -4.10 34.83 -8.18
N LEU A 86 -3.37 35.63 -7.39
CA LEU A 86 -3.93 36.82 -6.73
C LEU A 86 -4.18 37.98 -7.73
N PHE A 87 -3.51 37.98 -8.89
CA PHE A 87 -3.73 38.97 -9.95
C PHE A 87 -4.88 38.59 -10.90
N LEU A 88 -5.26 37.31 -11.00
CA LEU A 88 -6.36 36.85 -11.86
C LEU A 88 -7.70 36.67 -11.14
N ALA A 89 -7.79 36.95 -9.83
CA ALA A 89 -9.07 36.99 -9.14
C ALA A 89 -9.91 38.15 -9.71
N PRO A 90 -11.05 37.90 -10.39
CA PRO A 90 -11.89 38.98 -10.86
C PRO A 90 -12.37 39.77 -9.64
N ASN A 91 -12.07 41.07 -9.67
CA ASN A 91 -12.55 42.08 -8.75
C ASN A 91 -14.09 42.09 -8.73
N GLN A 92 -14.70 41.23 -7.91
CA GLN A 92 -16.13 41.25 -7.61
C GLN A 92 -16.37 42.31 -6.52
N SER A 93 -16.04 43.56 -6.83
CA SER A 93 -16.43 44.72 -6.04
C SER A 93 -17.92 45.02 -6.26
N ALA A 94 -18.60 45.37 -5.16
CA ALA A 94 -19.94 45.97 -5.07
C ALA A 94 -21.13 45.02 -4.82
N TRP A 95 -21.32 44.66 -3.55
CA TRP A 95 -22.67 44.51 -2.99
C TRP A 95 -22.99 45.80 -2.23
N PRO A 96 -24.05 46.56 -2.59
CA PRO A 96 -24.47 47.70 -1.81
C PRO A 96 -25.21 47.24 -0.55
N SER A 97 -24.75 47.71 0.60
CA SER A 97 -25.43 47.55 1.89
C SER A 97 -26.71 48.41 1.94
N PRO A 98 -27.88 47.86 2.30
CA PRO A 98 -29.06 48.68 2.56
C PRO A 98 -28.91 49.34 3.94
N SER A 99 -28.74 50.66 3.95
CA SER A 99 -28.84 51.51 5.14
C SER A 99 -30.29 51.60 5.62
N PRO A 100 -30.58 51.55 6.93
CA PRO A 100 -31.92 51.77 7.46
C PRO A 100 -32.23 53.28 7.45
N SER A 101 -33.28 53.68 6.72
CA SER A 101 -33.71 55.08 6.67
C SER A 101 -34.77 55.35 7.75
N PRO A 102 -34.56 56.31 8.68
CA PRO A 102 -35.56 56.74 9.64
C PRO A 102 -36.49 57.79 8.99
N GLY A 103 -37.80 57.68 9.25
CA GLY A 103 -38.82 58.45 8.54
C GLY A 103 -38.85 59.95 8.84
N ARG A 104 -39.43 60.75 7.91
CA ARG A 104 -40.15 62.00 8.21
C ARG A 104 -40.73 62.69 6.96
N MET A 105 -42.00 63.12 7.08
CA MET A 105 -42.70 64.23 6.39
C MET A 105 -42.95 64.05 4.89
N GLY A 106 -44.10 64.35 4.29
CA GLY A 106 -45.32 65.06 4.70
C GLY A 106 -45.92 65.69 3.42
N ASN A 107 -47.18 65.40 3.10
CA ASN A 107 -48.21 66.29 2.53
C ASN A 107 -49.46 65.45 2.20
#